data_AF-A0A6M3KQM7-F1
#
_entry.id   AF-A0A6M3KQM7-F1
#
_cell.length_a   1.000
_cell.length_b   1.000
_cell.length_c   1.000
_cell.angle_alpha   90.00
_cell.angle_beta   90.00
_cell.angle_gamma   90.00
#
_symmetry.space_group_name_H-M   'P 1'
#
loop_
_entity.id
_entity.type
_entity.pdbx_description
1 polymer ?
#
loop_
_entity_poly.entity_id
_entity_poly.type
_entity_poly.pdbx_seq_one_letter_code
_entity_poly.pdbx_strand_id
1 'polypeptide(L)'
;MKILTATLLILGFTFLSHAEEVQGYDVDKLADAIFLSEGGYSATYLYGIRSIPYKTEDEVRRICKNTIKNHAKRHANHKCGDDYLTCLGNRYCPTSGNLSKSEQLLNRNWLKSVRYFYGRNK
;
A
#
# COMPACT_ATOMS: atom_id res chain seq x y z
N MET A 1 49.08 -30.29 19.72
CA MET A 1 48.37 -29.10 20.27
C MET A 1 48.87 -27.83 19.60
N LYS A 2 48.12 -27.28 18.65
CA LYS A 2 48.13 -25.85 18.29
C LYS A 2 46.74 -25.53 17.75
N ILE A 3 45.91 -24.94 18.60
CA ILE A 3 44.63 -24.35 18.24
C ILE A 3 44.98 -23.02 17.58
N LEU A 4 44.74 -22.89 16.28
CA LEU A 4 44.85 -21.62 15.56
C LEU A 4 43.42 -21.16 15.27
N THR A 5 42.92 -20.35 16.21
CA THR A 5 41.81 -19.43 16.01
C THR A 5 42.16 -18.45 14.88
N ALA A 6 41.36 -18.39 13.82
CA ALA A 6 41.37 -17.28 12.88
C ALA A 6 39.96 -17.05 12.33
N THR A 7 39.17 -16.37 13.17
CA THR A 7 38.28 -15.27 12.78
C THR A 7 37.33 -15.51 11.61
N LEU A 8 36.16 -16.02 11.98
CA LEU A 8 34.89 -15.98 11.25
C LEU A 8 34.58 -14.53 10.85
N LEU A 9 34.90 -14.15 9.61
CA LEU A 9 34.53 -12.87 9.02
C LEU A 9 33.05 -12.93 8.63
N ILE A 10 32.15 -12.88 9.62
CA ILE A 10 30.72 -12.66 9.36
C ILE A 10 30.59 -11.22 8.89
N LEU A 11 30.65 -11.01 7.57
CA LEU A 11 30.11 -9.84 6.90
C LEU A 11 28.59 -9.83 7.17
N GLY A 12 28.21 -9.30 8.33
CA GLY A 12 26.84 -9.00 8.68
C GLY A 12 26.35 -7.89 7.78
N PHE A 13 25.83 -8.26 6.60
CA PHE A 13 25.06 -7.38 5.75
C PHE A 13 23.70 -7.18 6.44
N THR A 14 23.66 -6.26 7.40
CA THR A 14 22.40 -5.84 8.01
C THR A 14 21.59 -5.15 6.91
N PHE A 15 20.59 -5.85 6.38
CA PHE A 15 19.58 -5.24 5.52
C PHE A 15 18.83 -4.18 6.34
N LEU A 16 19.26 -2.93 6.26
CA LEU A 16 18.43 -1.80 6.70
C LEU A 16 17.26 -1.71 5.71
N SER A 17 16.13 -2.31 6.08
CA SER A 17 14.84 -2.04 5.44
C SER A 17 14.52 -0.57 5.66
N HIS A 18 14.76 0.26 4.64
CA HIS A 18 14.33 1.65 4.65
C HIS A 18 12.83 1.68 4.32
N ALA A 19 12.04 2.28 5.21
CA ALA A 19 10.68 2.67 4.91
C ALA A 19 10.71 3.65 3.72
N GLU A 20 10.04 3.28 2.63
CA GLU A 20 9.90 4.13 1.45
C GLU A 20 8.74 5.10 1.70
N GLU A 21 8.99 6.41 1.66
CA GLU A 21 8.00 7.46 1.93
C GLU A 21 7.57 8.17 0.64
N VAL A 22 6.26 8.38 0.47
CA VAL A 22 5.69 9.16 -0.65
C VAL A 22 4.61 10.10 -0.16
N GLN A 23 4.69 11.39 -0.52
CA GLN A 23 3.69 12.40 -0.13
C GLN A 23 3.40 12.42 1.40
N GLY A 24 4.38 12.08 2.22
CA GLY A 24 4.25 11.97 3.69
C GLY A 24 3.63 10.66 4.20
N TYR A 25 3.57 9.62 3.36
CA TYR A 25 3.09 8.29 3.72
C TYR A 25 4.17 7.21 3.50
N ASP A 26 4.40 6.39 4.52
CA ASP A 26 5.13 5.13 4.43
C ASP A 26 4.35 4.17 3.51
N VAL A 27 5.01 3.74 2.43
CA VAL A 27 4.42 2.91 1.37
C VAL A 27 4.01 1.53 1.88
N ASP A 28 4.80 0.92 2.77
CA ASP A 28 4.50 -0.40 3.32
C ASP A 28 3.33 -0.33 4.29
N LYS A 29 3.34 0.65 5.19
CA LYS A 29 2.26 0.90 6.13
C LYS A 29 0.96 1.28 5.42
N LEU A 30 1.04 2.04 4.33
CA LEU A 30 -0.11 2.37 3.51
C LEU A 30 -0.65 1.15 2.75
N ALA A 31 0.22 0.27 2.24
CA ALA A 31 -0.20 -1.00 1.65
C ALA A 31 -0.94 -1.88 2.68
N ASP A 32 -0.44 -1.96 3.92
CA ASP A 32 -1.11 -2.69 5.01
C ASP A 32 -2.48 -2.09 5.35
N ALA A 33 -2.56 -0.77 5.38
CA ALA A 33 -3.83 -0.08 5.62
C ALA A 33 -4.86 -0.35 4.51
N ILE A 34 -4.41 -0.38 3.25
CA ILE A 34 -5.25 -0.74 2.10
C ILE A 34 -5.70 -2.20 2.22
N PHE A 35 -4.78 -3.13 2.50
CA PHE A 35 -5.10 -4.55 2.70
C PHE A 35 -6.22 -4.75 3.72
N LEU A 36 -6.09 -4.13 4.89
CA LEU A 36 -7.10 -4.22 5.95
C LEU A 36 -8.41 -3.53 5.56
N SER A 37 -8.34 -2.40 4.86
CA SER A 37 -9.55 -1.66 4.41
C SER A 37 -10.40 -2.45 3.41
N GLU A 38 -9.77 -3.30 2.61
CA GLU A 38 -10.42 -4.17 1.61
C GLU A 38 -10.99 -5.45 2.22
N GLY A 39 -10.68 -5.74 3.50
CA GLY A 39 -11.12 -6.95 4.21
C GLY A 39 -10.01 -7.99 4.45
N GLY A 40 -8.75 -7.65 4.18
CA GLY A 40 -7.61 -8.54 4.39
C GLY A 40 -7.73 -9.84 3.61
N TYR A 41 -7.42 -10.97 4.24
CA TYR A 41 -7.56 -12.30 3.63
C TYR A 41 -9.00 -12.75 3.36
N SER A 42 -10.00 -12.04 3.91
CA SER A 42 -11.40 -12.30 3.62
C SER A 42 -11.87 -11.60 2.33
N ALA A 43 -11.04 -10.74 1.74
CA ALA A 43 -11.37 -10.04 0.51
C ALA A 43 -11.33 -10.99 -0.70
N THR A 44 -12.29 -10.85 -1.61
CA THR A 44 -12.27 -11.58 -2.90
C THR A 44 -11.04 -11.23 -3.74
N TYR A 45 -10.58 -9.99 -3.65
CA TYR A 45 -9.39 -9.48 -4.34
C TYR A 45 -8.50 -8.75 -3.32
N LEU A 46 -7.28 -9.25 -3.14
CA LEU A 46 -6.34 -8.65 -2.19
C LEU A 46 -5.99 -7.24 -2.65
N TYR A 47 -5.96 -6.31 -1.68
CA TYR A 47 -5.71 -4.89 -1.93
C TYR A 47 -6.66 -4.26 -2.98
N GLY A 48 -7.82 -4.85 -3.28
CA GLY A 48 -8.76 -4.36 -4.29
C GLY A 48 -8.26 -4.48 -5.74
N ILE A 49 -7.19 -5.23 -6.01
CA ILE A 49 -6.58 -5.33 -7.35
C ILE A 49 -7.33 -6.38 -8.20
N ARG A 50 -8.20 -5.89 -9.09
CA ARG A 50 -9.04 -6.72 -9.97
C ARG A 50 -8.51 -6.87 -11.40
N SER A 51 -7.72 -5.90 -11.86
CA SER A 51 -7.34 -5.74 -13.26
C SER A 51 -6.08 -6.51 -13.66
N ILE A 52 -5.30 -6.99 -12.68
CA ILE A 52 -4.03 -7.66 -12.91
C ILE A 52 -4.09 -9.02 -12.21
N PRO A 53 -3.94 -10.14 -12.95
CA PRO A 53 -3.87 -11.45 -12.32
C PRO A 53 -2.59 -11.58 -11.49
N TYR A 54 -2.68 -12.24 -10.35
CA TYR A 54 -1.55 -12.53 -9.47
C TYR A 54 -1.70 -13.93 -8.88
N LYS A 55 -0.57 -14.53 -8.49
CA LYS A 55 -0.50 -15.89 -7.93
C LYS A 55 -0.19 -15.90 -6.44
N THR A 56 0.49 -14.88 -5.94
CA THR A 56 0.95 -14.82 -4.55
C THR A 56 0.60 -13.49 -3.89
N GLU A 57 0.58 -13.50 -2.57
CA GLU A 57 0.39 -12.28 -1.78
C GLU A 57 1.51 -11.26 -2.02
N ASP A 58 2.77 -11.71 -2.07
CA ASP A 58 3.92 -10.83 -2.30
C ASP A 58 3.83 -10.12 -3.67
N GLU A 59 3.31 -10.82 -4.68
CA GLU A 59 3.11 -10.25 -6.01
C GLU A 59 2.07 -9.13 -5.98
N VAL A 60 0.90 -9.38 -5.41
CA VAL A 60 -0.18 -8.38 -5.34
C VAL A 60 0.16 -7.22 -4.40
N ARG A 61 0.88 -7.48 -3.30
CA ARG A 61 1.45 -6.45 -2.44
C ARG A 61 2.41 -5.54 -3.23
N ARG A 62 3.31 -6.11 -4.01
CA ARG A 62 4.21 -5.33 -4.88
C ARG A 62 3.45 -4.49 -5.90
N ILE A 63 2.36 -5.03 -6.49
CA ILE A 63 1.49 -4.27 -7.40
C ILE A 63 0.82 -3.09 -6.66
N CYS A 64 0.34 -3.30 -5.42
CA CYS A 64 -0.23 -2.24 -4.59
C CYS A 64 0.81 -1.15 -4.31
N LYS A 65 2.01 -1.50 -3.83
CA LYS A 65 3.11 -0.56 -3.61
C LYS A 65 3.47 0.22 -4.86
N ASN A 66 3.53 -0.44 -6.02
CA ASN A 66 3.79 0.24 -7.29
C ASN A 66 2.66 1.22 -7.66
N THR A 67 1.41 0.86 -7.37
CA THR A 67 0.24 1.73 -7.59
C THR A 67 0.33 2.99 -6.73
N ILE A 68 0.61 2.83 -5.43
CA ILE A 68 0.85 3.93 -4.49
C ILE A 68 1.91 4.89 -5.05
N LYS A 69 3.09 4.37 -5.38
CA LYS A 69 4.25 5.17 -5.83
C LYS A 69 4.03 5.86 -7.16
N ASN A 70 3.51 5.13 -8.14
CA ASN A 70 3.22 5.71 -9.45
C ASN A 70 2.12 6.76 -9.35
N HIS A 71 1.16 6.58 -8.43
CA HIS A 71 0.14 7.59 -8.22
C HIS A 71 0.68 8.83 -7.51
N ALA A 72 1.60 8.67 -6.55
CA ALA A 72 2.26 9.79 -5.89
C ALA A 72 3.04 10.65 -6.90
N LYS A 73 3.78 10.00 -7.82
CA LYS A 73 4.44 10.70 -8.94
C LYS A 73 3.45 11.47 -9.81
N ARG A 74 2.32 10.87 -10.18
CA ARG A 74 1.27 11.54 -10.97
C ARG A 74 0.63 12.69 -10.20
N HIS A 75 0.37 12.52 -8.91
CA HIS A 75 -0.24 13.53 -8.05
C HIS A 75 0.67 14.76 -7.90
N ALA A 76 1.97 14.55 -7.66
CA ALA A 76 2.96 15.63 -7.59
C ALA A 76 3.05 16.46 -8.89
N ASN A 77 2.81 15.83 -10.04
CA ASN A 77 2.89 16.47 -11.35
C ASN A 77 1.56 17.12 -11.79
N HIS A 78 0.44 16.79 -11.16
CA HIS A 78 -0.88 17.33 -11.50
C HIS A 78 -1.29 18.40 -10.49
N LYS A 79 -1.84 19.52 -10.99
CA LYS A 79 -2.50 20.52 -10.14
C LYS A 79 -3.92 20.06 -9.80
N CYS A 80 -4.02 19.05 -8.95
CA CYS A 80 -5.28 18.62 -8.34
C CYS A 80 -5.50 19.36 -7.02
N GLY A 81 -6.74 19.77 -6.72
CA GLY A 81 -7.09 20.41 -5.44
C GLY A 81 -7.22 19.44 -4.27
N ASP A 82 -7.29 18.13 -4.53
CA ASP A 82 -7.45 17.09 -3.51
C ASP A 82 -6.09 16.62 -2.98
N ASP A 83 -6.06 16.21 -1.71
CA ASP A 83 -4.89 15.56 -1.12
C ASP A 83 -4.58 14.21 -1.80
N TYR A 84 -3.32 13.77 -1.67
CA TYR A 84 -2.82 12.56 -2.31
C TYR A 84 -3.68 11.32 -1.98
N LEU A 85 -4.08 11.16 -0.72
CA LEU A 85 -4.81 9.97 -0.29
C LEU A 85 -6.26 9.99 -0.80
N THR A 86 -6.88 11.17 -0.86
CA THR A 86 -8.18 11.35 -1.53
C THR A 86 -8.10 11.00 -3.01
N CYS A 87 -7.05 11.45 -3.71
CA CYS A 87 -6.80 11.07 -5.11
C CYS A 87 -6.61 9.56 -5.30
N LEU A 88 -5.82 8.93 -4.42
CA LEU A 88 -5.64 7.48 -4.42
C LEU A 88 -6.94 6.73 -4.17
N GLY A 89 -7.75 7.21 -3.23
CA GLY A 89 -9.08 6.68 -2.93
C GLY A 89 -10.02 6.72 -4.13
N ASN A 90 -10.03 7.82 -4.89
CA ASN A 90 -10.84 7.92 -6.11
C ASN A 90 -10.47 6.89 -7.18
N ARG A 91 -9.23 6.37 -7.18
CA ARG A 91 -8.81 5.27 -8.07
C ARG A 91 -9.27 3.91 -7.57
N TYR A 92 -9.17 3.64 -6.28
CA TYR A 92 -9.53 2.35 -5.69
C TYR A 92 -11.05 2.18 -5.53
N CYS A 93 -11.70 3.23 -5.04
CA CYS A 93 -13.08 3.20 -4.57
C CYS A 93 -13.78 4.52 -4.93
N PRO A 94 -14.04 4.78 -6.23
CA PRO A 94 -14.67 6.03 -6.66
C PRO A 94 -16.06 6.18 -6.03
N THR A 95 -16.42 7.41 -5.67
CA THR A 95 -17.75 7.75 -5.10
C THR A 95 -18.64 8.51 -6.08
N SER A 96 -18.16 8.76 -7.29
CA SER A 96 -18.86 9.46 -8.36
C SER A 96 -18.61 8.77 -9.71
N GLY A 97 -19.39 9.13 -10.73
CA GLY A 97 -19.35 8.50 -12.05
C GLY A 97 -20.48 7.49 -12.26
N ASN A 98 -20.27 6.50 -13.12
CA ASN A 98 -21.28 5.50 -13.47
C ASN A 98 -21.37 4.40 -12.39
N LEU A 99 -21.88 4.76 -11.21
CA LEU A 99 -22.03 3.89 -10.04
C LEU A 99 -23.47 3.88 -9.56
N SER A 100 -23.97 2.72 -9.14
CA SER A 100 -25.24 2.63 -8.43
C SER A 100 -25.21 3.39 -7.10
N LYS A 101 -26.38 3.77 -6.58
CA LYS A 101 -26.49 4.46 -5.28
C LYS A 101 -25.89 3.63 -4.13
N SER A 102 -26.04 2.31 -4.18
CA SER A 102 -25.44 1.38 -3.21
C SER A 102 -23.92 1.41 -3.25
N GLU A 103 -23.32 1.40 -4.44
CA GLU A 103 -21.86 1.47 -4.59
C GLU A 103 -21.32 2.79 -4.05
N GLN A 104 -21.95 3.92 -4.37
CA GLN A 104 -21.55 5.22 -3.85
C GLN A 104 -21.58 5.27 -2.30
N LEU A 105 -22.63 4.68 -1.68
CA LEU A 105 -22.78 4.63 -0.23
C LEU A 105 -21.76 3.71 0.46
N LEU A 106 -21.34 2.64 -0.20
CA LEU A 106 -20.31 1.73 0.31
C LEU A 106 -18.92 2.36 0.15
N ASN A 107 -18.63 2.89 -1.03
CA ASN A 107 -17.30 3.37 -1.42
C ASN A 107 -16.85 4.59 -0.61
N ARG A 108 -17.78 5.45 -0.15
CA ARG A 108 -17.45 6.64 0.65
C ARG A 108 -16.70 6.34 1.95
N ASN A 109 -16.79 5.11 2.46
CA ASN A 109 -16.15 4.71 3.71
C ASN A 109 -14.70 4.27 3.51
N TRP A 110 -14.29 3.94 2.28
CA TRP A 110 -12.98 3.36 1.99
C TRP A 110 -11.83 4.24 2.52
N LEU A 111 -11.87 5.54 2.19
CA LEU A 111 -10.85 6.49 2.62
C LEU A 111 -10.77 6.63 4.15
N LYS A 112 -11.93 6.57 4.82
CA LYS A 112 -12.01 6.59 6.29
C LYS A 112 -11.35 5.33 6.88
N SER A 113 -11.61 4.16 6.30
CA SER A 113 -11.01 2.90 6.73
C SER A 113 -9.50 2.88 6.53
N VAL A 114 -9.01 3.34 5.37
CA VAL A 114 -7.56 3.43 5.12
C VAL A 114 -6.88 4.36 6.13
N ARG A 115 -7.44 5.55 6.37
CA ARG A 115 -6.91 6.48 7.40
C ARG A 115 -6.89 5.86 8.79
N TYR A 116 -7.95 5.12 9.16
CA TYR A 116 -8.04 4.43 10.44
C TYR A 116 -6.94 3.36 10.60
N PHE A 117 -6.77 2.47 9.61
CA PHE A 117 -5.76 1.41 9.69
C PHE A 117 -4.34 1.97 9.60
N TYR A 118 -4.11 2.99 8.77
CA TYR A 118 -2.81 3.67 8.70
C TYR A 118 -2.42 4.30 10.04
N GLY A 119 -3.35 4.96 10.75
CA GLY A 119 -3.07 5.53 12.07
C GLY A 119 -2.79 4.48 13.16
N ARG A 120 -3.32 3.27 13.01
CA ARG A 120 -3.21 2.17 13.98
C ARG A 120 -1.93 1.34 13.85
N ASN A 121 -1.39 1.20 12.64
CA ASN A 121 -0.14 0.47 12.38
C ASN A 121 1.06 1.32 12.84
N LYS A 122 1.32 1.42 14.14
CA LYS A 122 2.53 2.08 14.68
C LYS A 122 3.67 1.08 14.84
#